data_AF-A0A7S9CVX2-F1
#
_entry.id   AF-A0A7S9CVX2-F1
#
_cell.length_a   1.000
_cell.length_b   1.000
_cell.length_c   1.000
_cell.angle_alpha   90.00
_cell.angle_beta   90.00
_cell.angle_gamma   90.00
#
_symmetry.space_group_name_H-M   'P 1'
#
loop_
_entity.id
_entity.type
_entity.pdbx_description
1 polymer ?
#
loop_
_entity_poly.entity_id
_entity_poly.type
_entity_poly.pdbx_seq_one_letter_code
_entity_poly.pdbx_strand_id
1 'polypeptide(L)'
;MSYAFTLASGEAVLPSLAPNEIVPLLIGATVDEVERELVLQTLARCNGNRTRAARVLGLSVRTLRNKIREYSADGIEVPPHCEQS
;
A
#
# COMPACT_ATOMS: atom_id res chain seq x y z
N MET A 1 19.95 44.94 0.79
CA MET A 1 19.61 43.60 0.26
C MET A 1 20.14 42.55 1.21
N SER A 2 19.27 41.62 1.64
CA SER A 2 19.57 40.18 1.79
C SER A 2 18.34 39.50 2.38
N TYR A 3 17.54 38.87 1.51
CA TYR A 3 16.41 38.04 1.90
C TYR A 3 16.94 36.62 2.16
N ALA A 4 17.07 36.22 3.43
CA ALA A 4 17.24 34.83 3.79
C ALA A 4 15.85 34.21 3.96
N PHE A 5 15.25 33.79 2.84
CA PHE A 5 14.08 32.92 2.86
C PHE A 5 14.56 31.48 3.04
N THR A 6 14.66 31.04 4.29
CA THR A 6 14.97 29.65 4.63
C THR A 6 13.69 28.84 4.50
N LEU A 7 13.57 28.07 3.42
CA LEU A 7 12.59 26.99 3.32
C LEU A 7 12.99 25.91 4.33
N ALA A 8 12.30 25.90 5.48
CA ALA A 8 12.29 24.74 6.34
C ALA A 8 11.62 23.61 5.57
N SER A 9 12.41 22.60 5.21
CA SER A 9 11.94 21.27 4.83
C SER A 9 10.96 20.80 5.90
N GLY A 10 9.67 20.95 5.62
CA GLY A 10 8.61 20.24 6.31
C GLY A 10 8.76 18.78 5.96
N GLU A 11 9.62 18.08 6.69
CA GLU A 11 9.62 16.63 6.74
C GLU A 11 8.21 16.26 7.17
N ALA A 12 7.39 15.85 6.21
CA ALA A 12 6.03 15.40 6.46
C ALA A 12 6.14 14.09 7.24
N VAL A 13 6.28 14.21 8.56
CA VAL A 13 6.06 13.13 9.51
C VAL A 13 4.58 12.80 9.35
N LEU A 14 4.28 11.86 8.45
CA LEU A 14 2.95 11.27 8.41
C LEU A 14 2.74 10.70 9.81
N PRO A 15 1.73 11.16 10.57
CA PRO A 15 1.44 10.58 11.86
C PRO A 15 1.27 9.08 11.65
N SER A 16 1.90 8.28 12.52
CA SER A 16 1.63 6.85 12.60
C SER A 16 0.21 6.68 13.14
N LEU A 17 -0.78 6.93 12.28
CA LEU A 17 -2.19 6.78 12.60
C LEU A 17 -2.42 5.35 13.04
N ALA A 18 -3.02 5.21 14.21
CA ALA A 18 -3.42 3.92 14.70
C ALA A 18 -4.60 3.40 13.86
N PRO A 19 -4.78 2.08 13.70
CA PRO A 19 -5.83 1.53 12.85
C PRO A 19 -7.23 2.05 13.20
N ASN A 20 -7.53 2.23 14.48
CA ASN A 20 -8.80 2.74 14.98
C ASN A 20 -9.11 4.18 14.54
N GLU A 21 -8.09 4.99 14.22
CA GLU A 21 -8.26 6.35 13.70
C GLU A 21 -8.58 6.34 12.19
N ILE A 22 -8.19 5.27 11.48
CA ILE A 22 -8.41 5.10 10.04
C ILE A 22 -9.78 4.48 9.76
N VAL A 23 -10.26 3.55 10.61
CA VAL A 23 -11.54 2.83 10.39
C VAL A 23 -12.73 3.76 10.10
N PRO A 24 -12.94 4.89 10.79
CA PRO A 24 -14.05 5.79 10.50
C PRO A 24 -14.05 6.36 9.07
N LEU A 25 -12.87 6.47 8.44
CA LEU A 25 -12.72 6.95 7.06
C LEU A 25 -13.09 5.88 6.02
N LEU A 26 -13.19 4.61 6.42
CA LEU A 26 -13.48 3.48 5.55
C LEU A 26 -14.96 3.07 5.57
N ILE A 27 -15.79 3.71 6.41
CA ILE A 27 -17.22 3.39 6.53
C ILE A 27 -17.93 3.71 5.21
N GLY A 28 -18.57 2.68 4.63
CA GLY A 28 -19.25 2.76 3.34
C GLY A 28 -18.49 2.07 2.20
N ALA A 29 -17.20 1.77 2.39
CA ALA A 29 -16.46 0.88 1.50
C ALA A 29 -16.73 -0.59 1.85
N THR A 30 -16.69 -1.45 0.84
CA THR A 30 -16.75 -2.90 1.06
C THR A 30 -15.42 -3.41 1.60
N VAL A 31 -15.47 -4.55 2.31
CA VAL A 31 -14.24 -5.20 2.82
C VAL A 31 -13.29 -5.52 1.66
N ASP A 32 -13.84 -5.97 0.52
CA ASP A 32 -13.05 -6.32 -0.67
C ASP A 32 -12.32 -5.11 -1.26
N GLU A 33 -12.94 -3.93 -1.29
CA GLU A 33 -12.30 -2.69 -1.76
C GLU A 33 -11.17 -2.25 -0.82
N VAL A 34 -11.41 -2.26 0.49
CA VAL A 34 -10.39 -1.89 1.49
C VAL A 34 -9.22 -2.85 1.43
N GLU A 35 -9.50 -4.15 1.36
CA GLU A 35 -8.47 -5.18 1.30
C GLU A 35 -7.68 -5.09 0.00
N ARG A 36 -8.34 -4.89 -1.15
CA ARG A 36 -7.70 -4.70 -2.44
C ARG A 36 -6.73 -3.54 -2.42
N GLU A 37 -7.17 -2.38 -1.95
CA GLU A 37 -6.33 -1.19 -1.87
C GLU A 37 -5.12 -1.43 -0.95
N LEU A 38 -5.35 -2.07 0.20
CA LEU A 38 -4.29 -2.41 1.14
C LEU A 38 -3.24 -3.35 0.51
N VAL A 39 -3.68 -4.36 -0.25
CA VAL A 39 -2.81 -5.29 -0.97
C VAL A 39 -2.00 -4.56 -2.04
N LEU A 40 -2.64 -3.74 -2.88
CA LEU A 40 -1.98 -3.02 -3.98
C LEU A 40 -0.95 -2.02 -3.46
N GLN A 41 -1.30 -1.22 -2.46
CA GLN A 41 -0.35 -0.28 -1.85
C GLN A 41 0.84 -1.00 -1.19
N THR A 42 0.59 -2.13 -0.53
CA THR A 42 1.68 -2.91 0.08
C THR A 42 2.58 -3.53 -0.98
N LEU A 43 2.03 -4.02 -2.09
CA LEU A 43 2.82 -4.49 -3.24
C LEU A 43 3.66 -3.36 -3.83
N ALA A 44 3.09 -2.18 -4.03
CA ALA A 44 3.83 -1.01 -4.52
C ALA A 44 4.99 -0.64 -3.59
N ARG A 45 4.73 -0.58 -2.27
CA ARG A 45 5.77 -0.35 -1.24
C ARG A 45 6.85 -1.44 -1.19
N CYS A 46 6.51 -2.65 -1.63
CA CYS A 46 7.43 -3.79 -1.71
C CYS A 46 8.04 -3.99 -3.10
N ASN A 47 7.91 -3.02 -4.02
CA ASN A 47 8.40 -3.13 -5.41
C ASN A 47 7.87 -4.37 -6.15
N GLY A 48 6.62 -4.74 -5.88
CA GLY A 48 5.99 -5.93 -6.42
C GLY A 48 6.38 -7.23 -5.73
N ASN A 49 7.30 -7.24 -4.76
CA ASN A 49 7.73 -8.49 -4.10
C ASN A 49 6.60 -9.13 -3.26
N ARG A 50 5.92 -10.12 -3.86
CA ARG A 50 4.85 -10.92 -3.25
C ARG A 50 5.24 -11.53 -1.90
N THR A 51 6.42 -12.10 -1.76
CA THR A 51 6.83 -12.75 -0.49
C THR A 51 6.97 -11.73 0.63
N ARG A 52 7.58 -10.58 0.33
CA ARG A 52 7.72 -9.47 1.29
C ARG A 52 6.36 -8.86 1.63
N ALA A 53 5.52 -8.60 0.64
CA ALA A 53 4.18 -8.05 0.85
C ALA A 53 3.30 -8.98 1.68
N ALA A 54 3.32 -10.29 1.43
CA ALA A 54 2.58 -11.27 2.21
C ALA A 54 3.01 -11.25 3.70
N ARG A 55 4.31 -11.14 3.97
CA ARG A 55 4.84 -11.01 5.32
C ARG A 55 4.39 -9.71 6.01
N VAL A 56 4.36 -8.59 5.29
CA VAL A 56 3.90 -7.30 5.84
C VAL A 56 2.40 -7.35 6.17
N LEU A 57 1.60 -8.00 5.32
CA LEU A 57 0.16 -8.14 5.52
C LEU A 57 -0.22 -9.24 6.52
N GLY A 58 0.73 -10.09 6.94
CA GLY A 58 0.44 -11.26 7.77
C GLY A 58 -0.34 -12.37 7.06
N LEU A 59 -0.27 -12.43 5.73
CA LEU A 59 -0.95 -13.43 4.91
C LEU A 59 0.02 -14.51 4.41
N SER A 60 -0.51 -15.68 4.04
CA SER A 60 0.30 -16.65 3.29
C SER A 60 0.61 -16.14 1.89
N VAL A 61 1.78 -16.48 1.35
CA VAL A 61 2.16 -16.15 -0.05
C VAL A 61 1.14 -16.74 -1.04
N ARG A 62 0.54 -17.90 -0.72
CA ARG A 62 -0.52 -18.53 -1.51
C ARG A 62 -1.77 -17.64 -1.56
N THR A 63 -2.22 -17.14 -0.42
CA THR A 63 -3.38 -16.23 -0.33
C THR A 63 -3.12 -14.97 -1.15
N LEU A 64 -1.95 -14.36 -1.01
CA LEU A 64 -1.59 -13.16 -1.77
C LEU A 64 -1.58 -13.42 -3.29
N ARG A 65 -1.03 -14.56 -3.72
CA ARG A 65 -1.03 -14.95 -5.15
C ARG A 65 -2.44 -15.16 -5.69
N ASN A 66 -3.34 -15.76 -4.89
CA ASN A 66 -4.73 -15.94 -5.27
C ASN A 66 -5.43 -14.58 -5.49
N LYS A 67 -5.23 -13.64 -4.56
CA LYS A 67 -5.78 -12.27 -4.66
C LYS A 67 -5.26 -11.52 -5.88
N ILE A 68 -3.96 -11.60 -6.15
CA ILE A 68 -3.37 -10.97 -7.33
C ILE A 68 -4.01 -11.52 -8.62
N ARG A 69 -4.22 -12.83 -8.71
CA ARG A 69 -4.87 -13.45 -9.87
C ARG A 69 -6.32 -12.99 -10.03
N GLU A 70 -7.04 -12.87 -8.93
CA GLU A 70 -8.42 -12.35 -8.90
C GLU A 70 -8.45 -10.90 -9.39
N TYR A 71 -7.61 -10.02 -8.84
CA TYR A 71 -7.53 -8.62 -9.27
C TYR A 71 -7.15 -8.49 -10.75
N SER A 72 -6.22 -9.30 -11.24
CA SER A 72 -5.88 -9.33 -12.66
C SER A 72 -7.03 -9.83 -13.54
N ALA A 73 -7.85 -10.77 -13.05
CA ALA A 73 -9.03 -11.25 -13.77
C ALA A 73 -10.15 -10.20 -13.81
N ASP A 74 -10.27 -9.40 -12.75
CA ASP A 74 -11.18 -8.26 -12.66
C ASP A 74 -10.71 -7.04 -13.47
N GLY A 75 -9.56 -7.14 -14.15
CA GLY A 75 -9.00 -6.05 -14.97
C GLY A 75 -8.28 -4.96 -14.16
N ILE A 76 -7.96 -5.22 -12.90
CA ILE A 76 -7.25 -4.28 -12.02
C ILE A 76 -5.74 -4.40 -12.25
N GLU A 77 -5.10 -3.24 -12.42
CA GLU A 77 -3.66 -3.16 -12.59
C GLU A 77 -2.93 -3.54 -11.29
N VAL A 78 -2.15 -4.61 -11.35
CA VAL A 78 -1.32 -5.06 -10.22
C VAL A 78 0.12 -4.61 -10.47
N PRO A 79 0.79 -3.97 -9.48
CA PRO A 79 2.18 -3.56 -9.62
C PRO A 79 3.07 -4.72 -10.10
N PRO A 80 3.88 -4.51 -11.17
CA PRO A 80 4.72 -5.56 -11.71
C PRO A 80 5.82 -5.95 -10.71
N HIS A 81 6.28 -7.19 -10.81
CA HIS A 81 7.49 -7.62 -10.13
C HIS A 81 8.69 -7.01 -10.82
N CYS A 82 9.35 -6.07 -10.15
CA CYS A 82 10.70 -5.71 -10.55
C CYS A 82 11.62 -6.84 -10.08
N GLU A 83 11.95 -7.77 -10.97
CA GLU A 83 13.06 -8.70 -10.71
C GLU A 83 14.34 -7.87 -10.69
N GLN A 84 14.86 -7.60 -9.49
CA GLN A 84 16.20 -7.08 -9.33
C GLN A 84 17.14 -8.26 -9.59
N SER A 85 17.64 -8.31 -10.83
CA SER A 85 18.77 -9.13 -11.27
C SER A 85 19.99 -8.93 -10.39
#